data_AF-A0A3P5WKT9-F1
#
_entry.id   AF-A0A3P5WKT9-F1
#
_cell.length_a   1.000
_cell.length_b   1.000
_cell.length_c   1.000
_cell.angle_alpha   90.00
_cell.angle_beta   90.00
_cell.angle_gamma   90.00
#
_symmetry.space_group_name_H-M   'P 1'
#
loop_
_entity.id
_entity.type
_entity.pdbx_description
1 polymer ?
#
loop_
_entity_poly.entity_id
_entity_poly.type
_entity_poly.pdbx_seq_one_letter_code
_entity_poly.pdbx_strand_id
1 'polypeptide(L)'
;MKNLFDLSFTKFISPSIAKIVYILIMVGLGVTYLIFVITAFATGEPALGFVTLLIIGPLFVVIYLALARIGLESLIAGIRTAENTARLVELQGGTSSGHTSYPAGGPQNPYGQSAPNPYQSGPPAPPGYQPPAPPTS
;
A
#
# COMPACT_ATOMS: atom_id res chain seq x y z
N MET A 1 -20.61 20.65 1.67
CA MET A 1 -19.64 20.78 2.79
C MET A 1 -20.03 19.82 3.94
N LYS A 2 -20.08 18.50 3.71
CA LYS A 2 -20.54 17.53 4.74
C LYS A 2 -19.65 16.29 4.93
N ASN A 3 -18.61 16.09 4.10
CA ASN A 3 -17.80 14.86 4.16
C ASN A 3 -16.49 14.98 4.97
N LEU A 4 -16.23 16.12 5.61
CA LEU A 4 -15.01 16.31 6.43
C LEU A 4 -15.24 15.97 7.91
N PHE A 5 -16.48 15.77 8.34
CA PHE A 5 -16.87 15.36 9.70
C PHE A 5 -17.57 13.99 9.71
N ASP A 6 -17.23 13.14 8.74
CA ASP A 6 -17.74 11.77 8.73
C ASP A 6 -16.85 10.88 9.61
N LEU A 7 -17.19 10.80 10.90
CA LEU A 7 -16.56 9.94 11.91
C LEU A 7 -16.83 8.43 11.67
N SER A 8 -17.49 8.09 10.56
CA SER A 8 -17.82 6.72 10.19
C SER A 8 -16.59 5.90 9.73
N PHE A 9 -15.48 6.53 9.31
CA PHE A 9 -14.30 5.85 8.75
C PHE A 9 -14.60 4.80 7.66
N THR A 10 -15.80 4.81 7.08
CA THR A 10 -16.25 3.78 6.12
C THR A 10 -15.65 4.00 4.72
N LYS A 11 -15.01 5.15 4.47
CA LYS A 11 -14.37 5.47 3.20
C LYS A 11 -12.87 5.71 3.38
N PHE A 12 -12.06 4.89 2.71
CA PHE A 12 -10.60 5.02 2.65
C PHE A 12 -10.19 6.48 2.43
N ILE A 13 -9.34 7.00 3.32
CA ILE A 13 -8.80 8.36 3.28
C ILE A 13 -8.07 8.51 1.96
N SER A 14 -8.72 9.14 0.96
CA SER A 14 -8.06 9.41 -0.31
C SER A 14 -6.74 10.17 -0.06
N PRO A 15 -5.65 9.92 -0.81
CA PRO A 15 -4.39 10.63 -0.67
C PRO A 15 -4.52 12.17 -0.72
N SER A 16 -5.58 12.69 -1.34
CA SER A 16 -5.91 14.12 -1.34
C SER A 16 -6.25 14.68 0.05
N ILE A 17 -6.89 13.90 0.92
CA ILE A 17 -7.29 14.31 2.28
C ILE A 17 -6.06 14.35 3.20
N ALA A 18 -5.13 13.42 3.04
CA ALA A 18 -3.87 13.38 3.80
C ALA A 18 -3.09 14.69 3.71
N LYS A 19 -3.08 15.34 2.53
CA LYS A 19 -2.45 16.66 2.35
C LYS A 19 -3.11 17.75 3.20
N ILE A 20 -4.44 17.75 3.26
CA ILE A 20 -5.20 18.73 4.07
C ILE A 20 -4.91 18.50 5.56
N VAL A 21 -4.90 17.24 6.01
CA VAL A 21 -4.56 16.87 7.39
C VAL A 21 -3.16 17.35 7.75
N TYR A 22 -2.17 17.16 6.86
CA TYR A 22 -0.81 17.66 7.10
C TYR A 22 -0.77 19.18 7.31
N ILE A 23 -1.47 19.94 6.47
CA ILE A 23 -1.53 21.40 6.58
C ILE A 23 -2.18 21.80 7.91
N LEU A 24 -3.28 21.15 8.30
CA LEU A 24 -3.94 21.43 9.57
C LEU A 24 -3.05 21.11 10.77
N ILE A 25 -2.32 20.00 10.74
CA ILE A 25 -1.33 19.66 11.78
C ILE A 25 -0.23 20.71 11.83
N MET A 26 0.28 21.16 10.68
CA MET A 26 1.37 22.14 10.61
C MET A 26 0.93 23.50 11.18
N VAL A 27 -0.25 23.98 10.83
CA VAL A 27 -0.83 25.20 11.40
C VAL A 27 -1.10 25.03 12.90
N GLY A 28 -1.68 23.88 13.31
CA GLY A 28 -1.96 23.58 14.71
C GLY A 28 -0.70 23.50 15.59
N LEU A 29 0.40 22.94 15.07
CA LEU A 29 1.70 22.94 15.73
C LEU A 29 2.28 24.35 15.84
N GLY A 30 2.14 25.17 14.79
CA GLY A 30 2.55 26.58 14.84
C GLY A 30 1.82 27.37 15.93
N VAL A 31 0.50 27.21 16.03
CA VAL A 31 -0.30 27.87 17.08
C VAL A 31 0.07 27.33 18.46
N THR A 32 0.17 26.01 18.62
CA THR A 32 0.59 25.38 19.88
C THR A 32 1.97 25.85 20.32
N TYR A 33 2.91 25.99 19.39
CA TYR A 33 4.24 26.53 19.65
C TYR A 33 4.18 27.96 20.19
N LEU A 34 3.40 28.84 19.56
CA LEU A 34 3.23 30.22 20.04
C LEU A 34 2.59 30.25 21.43
N ILE A 35 1.59 29.42 21.70
CA ILE A 35 0.99 29.29 23.04
C ILE A 35 2.04 28.89 24.06
N PHE A 36 2.85 27.85 23.78
CA PHE A 36 3.91 27.43 24.69
C PHE A 36 4.91 28.54 24.99
N VAL A 37 5.36 29.26 23.96
CA VAL A 37 6.27 30.40 24.13
C VAL A 37 5.65 31.48 25.02
N ILE A 38 4.40 31.89 24.74
CA ILE A 38 3.71 32.92 25.55
C ILE A 38 3.57 32.45 27.00
N THR A 39 3.14 31.21 27.23
CA THR A 39 3.01 30.66 28.59
C THR A 39 4.34 30.57 29.32
N ALA A 40 5.44 30.24 28.62
CA ALA A 40 6.77 30.18 29.21
C ALA A 40 7.24 31.57 29.66
N PHE A 41 7.05 32.61 28.86
CA PHE A 41 7.36 33.98 29.28
C PHE A 41 6.42 34.51 30.37
N ALA A 42 5.17 34.05 30.42
CA ALA A 42 4.20 34.43 31.45
C ALA A 42 4.56 33.90 32.86
N THR A 43 5.49 32.95 32.97
CA THR A 43 5.98 32.44 34.27
C THR A 43 6.84 33.43 35.04
N GLY A 44 7.29 34.52 34.41
CA GLY A 44 8.20 35.49 35.01
C GLY A 44 9.68 35.08 34.96
N GLU A 45 10.01 33.94 34.33
CA GLU A 45 11.37 33.43 34.16
C GLU A 45 11.83 33.61 32.69
N PRO A 46 12.61 34.67 32.36
CA PRO A 46 12.98 34.97 30.98
C PRO A 46 13.83 33.86 30.35
N ALA A 47 14.68 33.21 31.14
CA ALA A 47 15.53 32.12 30.68
C ALA A 47 14.70 30.93 30.15
N LEU A 48 13.61 30.58 30.85
CA LEU A 48 12.68 29.53 30.44
C LEU A 48 11.95 29.88 29.13
N GLY A 49 11.55 31.15 28.98
CA GLY A 49 10.99 31.67 27.74
C GLY A 49 11.94 31.55 26.55
N PHE A 50 13.19 31.96 26.71
CA PHE A 50 14.21 31.86 25.64
C PHE A 50 14.56 30.42 25.28
N VAL A 51 14.72 29.53 26.27
CA VAL A 51 14.96 28.10 26.02
C VAL A 51 13.79 27.47 25.27
N THR A 52 12.56 27.85 25.64
CA THR A 52 11.35 27.36 24.97
C THR A 52 11.24 27.85 23.53
N LEU A 53 11.56 29.12 23.28
CA LEU A 53 11.51 29.74 21.96
C LEU A 53 12.62 29.21 21.02
N LEU A 54 13.86 29.07 21.50
CA LEU A 54 14.99 28.75 20.63
C LEU A 54 15.25 27.24 20.49
N ILE A 55 14.94 26.46 21.52
CA ILE A 55 15.33 25.05 21.57
C ILE A 55 14.11 24.15 21.60
N ILE A 56 13.32 24.21 22.68
CA ILE A 56 12.25 23.24 22.92
C ILE A 56 11.19 23.33 21.83
N GLY A 57 10.74 24.53 21.49
CA GLY A 57 9.67 24.74 20.53
C GLY A 57 10.02 24.32 19.10
N PRO A 58 11.14 24.80 18.51
CA PRO A 58 11.58 24.34 17.20
C PRO A 58 11.82 22.82 17.16
N LEU A 59 12.44 22.26 18.20
CA LEU A 59 12.67 20.81 18.30
C LEU A 59 11.35 20.05 18.34
N PHE A 60 10.39 20.49 19.16
CA PHE A 60 9.05 19.94 19.25
C PHE A 60 8.34 19.97 17.89
N VAL A 61 8.30 21.13 17.22
CA VAL A 61 7.63 21.28 15.92
C VAL A 61 8.26 20.37 14.86
N VAL A 62 9.60 20.33 14.77
CA VAL A 62 10.30 19.50 13.78
C VAL A 62 10.04 18.02 14.00
N ILE A 63 10.14 17.54 15.25
CA ILE A 63 9.89 16.14 15.58
C ILE A 63 8.44 15.75 15.23
N TYR A 64 7.47 16.55 15.65
CA TYR A 64 6.06 16.23 15.39
C TYR A 64 5.71 16.34 13.90
N LEU A 65 6.29 17.29 13.15
CA LEU A 65 6.12 17.35 11.70
C LEU A 65 6.74 16.16 10.99
N ALA A 66 7.90 15.68 11.44
CA ALA A 66 8.54 14.47 10.90
C ALA A 66 7.69 13.23 11.17
N LEU A 67 7.18 13.07 12.40
CA LEU A 67 6.27 11.98 12.74
C LEU A 67 4.97 12.02 11.93
N ALA A 68 4.37 13.21 11.79
CA ALA A 68 3.19 13.41 10.95
C ALA A 68 3.48 13.07 9.48
N ARG A 69 4.67 13.41 8.98
CA ARG A 69 5.10 13.09 7.62
C ARG A 69 5.17 11.57 7.42
N ILE A 70 5.88 10.88 8.29
CA ILE A 70 6.05 9.43 8.26
C ILE A 70 4.69 8.72 8.38
N GLY A 71 3.83 9.19 9.28
CA GLY A 71 2.49 8.62 9.47
C GLY A 71 1.56 8.79 8.27
N LEU A 72 1.62 9.95 7.59
CA LEU A 72 0.84 10.15 6.36
C LEU A 72 1.41 9.35 5.19
N GLU A 73 2.74 9.24 5.09
CA GLU A 73 3.38 8.42 4.05
C GLU A 73 3.04 6.94 4.21
N SER A 74 3.05 6.41 5.44
CA SER A 74 2.66 5.03 5.70
C SER A 74 1.19 4.76 5.42
N LEU A 75 0.30 5.69 5.77
CA LEU A 75 -1.13 5.60 5.45
C LEU A 75 -1.37 5.56 3.94
N ILE A 76 -0.75 6.49 3.18
CA ILE A 76 -0.89 6.56 1.72
C ILE A 76 -0.30 5.31 1.06
N ALA A 77 0.84 4.81 1.55
CA ALA A 77 1.45 3.57 1.06
C ALA A 77 0.53 2.36 1.28
N GLY A 78 -0.12 2.28 2.45
CA GLY A 78 -1.11 1.24 2.74
C GLY A 78 -2.30 1.24 1.78
N ILE A 79 -2.86 2.43 1.51
CA ILE A 79 -3.98 2.59 0.57
C ILE A 79 -3.56 2.18 -0.85
N ARG A 80 -2.41 2.67 -1.33
CA ARG A 80 -1.89 2.30 -2.65
C ARG A 80 -1.63 0.80 -2.79
N THR A 81 -1.19 0.16 -1.71
CA THR A 81 -0.97 -1.30 -1.69
C THR A 81 -2.31 -2.04 -1.81
N ALA A 82 -3.36 -1.61 -1.10
CA ALA A 82 -4.70 -2.19 -1.21
C ALA A 82 -5.29 -2.01 -2.62
N GLU A 83 -5.16 -0.81 -3.20
CA GLU A 83 -5.61 -0.52 -4.58
C GLU A 83 -4.88 -1.38 -5.62
N ASN A 84 -3.56 -1.55 -5.47
CA ASN A 84 -2.77 -2.37 -6.37
C ASN A 84 -3.14 -3.86 -6.28
N THR A 85 -3.35 -4.39 -5.08
CA THR A 85 -3.79 -5.78 -4.88
C THR A 85 -5.19 -6.02 -5.45
N ALA A 86 -6.13 -5.09 -5.25
CA ALA A 86 -7.46 -5.18 -5.84
C ALA A 86 -7.40 -5.24 -7.37
N ARG A 87 -6.56 -4.41 -7.98
CA ARG A 87 -6.33 -4.40 -9.43
C ARG A 87 -5.67 -5.68 -9.94
N LEU A 88 -4.73 -6.26 -9.20
CA LEU A 88 -4.13 -7.55 -9.55
C LEU A 88 -5.16 -8.68 -9.54
N VAL A 89 -6.03 -8.73 -8.54
CA VAL A 89 -7.13 -9.72 -8.47
C VAL A 89 -8.13 -9.54 -9.60
N GLU A 90 -8.47 -8.30 -9.96
CA GLU A 90 -9.34 -8.00 -11.11
C GLU A 90 -8.71 -8.46 -12.44
N LEU A 91 -7.42 -8.18 -12.66
CA LEU A 91 -6.69 -8.66 -13.84
C LEU A 91 -6.61 -10.19 -13.89
N GLN A 92 -6.44 -10.84 -12.73
CA GLN A 92 -6.36 -12.30 -12.62
C GLN A 92 -7.75 -12.97 -12.73
N GLY A 93 -8.81 -12.29 -12.29
CA GLY A 93 -10.21 -12.68 -12.44
C GLY A 93 -10.80 -12.37 -13.84
N GLY A 94 -10.21 -11.42 -14.57
CA GLY A 94 -10.51 -11.14 -15.98
C GLY A 94 -9.90 -12.14 -16.96
N THR A 95 -9.03 -13.05 -16.49
CA THR A 95 -8.44 -14.15 -17.27
C THR A 95 -9.14 -15.51 -17.10
N SER A 96 -10.37 -15.54 -16.56
CA SER A 96 -11.26 -16.72 -16.63
C SER A 96 -12.34 -16.57 -17.72
N SER A 97 -12.05 -15.80 -18.77
CA SER A 97 -12.83 -15.79 -20.02
C SER A 97 -11.93 -15.89 -21.26
N GLY A 98 -10.78 -16.55 -21.11
CA GLY A 98 -10.12 -17.24 -22.22
C GLY A 98 -10.67 -18.67 -22.33
N HIS A 99 -11.99 -18.82 -22.34
CA HIS A 99 -12.62 -20.04 -22.83
C HIS A 99 -12.25 -20.15 -24.31
N THR A 100 -11.18 -20.88 -24.62
CA THR A 100 -11.05 -21.54 -25.92
C THR A 100 -12.23 -22.50 -26.02
N SER A 101 -13.36 -21.97 -26.45
CA SER A 101 -14.54 -22.74 -26.83
C SER A 101 -14.15 -23.46 -28.11
N TYR A 102 -13.75 -24.73 -27.98
CA TYR A 102 -13.64 -25.62 -29.11
C TYR A 102 -15.03 -25.72 -29.76
N PRO A 103 -15.21 -25.35 -31.03
CA PRO A 103 -16.44 -25.65 -31.73
C PRO A 103 -16.53 -27.17 -31.86
N ALA A 104 -17.64 -27.74 -31.39
CA ALA A 104 -17.99 -29.11 -31.68
C ALA A 104 -18.26 -29.23 -33.20
N GLY A 105 -17.24 -29.58 -33.99
CA GLY A 105 -17.41 -29.83 -35.42
C GLY A 105 -16.18 -29.70 -36.32
N GLY A 106 -15.15 -30.55 -36.12
CA GLY A 106 -14.07 -30.90 -37.09
C GLY A 106 -13.16 -29.75 -37.60
N PRO A 107 -12.16 -30.01 -38.47
CA PRO A 107 -11.32 -31.20 -38.70
C PRO A 107 -10.00 -31.16 -37.89
N GLN A 108 -9.40 -32.33 -37.63
CA GLN A 108 -8.10 -32.49 -36.94
C GLN A 108 -6.96 -31.84 -37.73
N ASN A 109 -6.14 -31.01 -37.07
CA ASN A 109 -4.92 -30.45 -37.66
C ASN A 109 -3.68 -31.30 -37.31
N PRO A 110 -2.74 -31.54 -38.27
CA PRO A 110 -1.82 -32.67 -38.24
C PRO A 110 -0.47 -32.41 -37.56
N TYR A 111 -0.30 -31.24 -36.92
CA TYR A 111 0.93 -30.87 -36.23
C TYR A 111 0.63 -30.62 -34.76
N GLY A 112 0.72 -31.69 -33.97
CA GLY A 112 0.44 -31.71 -32.55
C GLY A 112 1.50 -30.97 -31.74
N GLN A 113 1.07 -30.01 -30.93
CA GLN A 113 1.83 -29.58 -29.77
C GLN A 113 0.92 -29.63 -28.55
N SER A 114 1.13 -30.69 -27.75
CA SER A 114 0.52 -30.91 -26.44
C SER A 114 1.05 -29.90 -25.42
N ALA A 115 0.18 -29.46 -24.52
CA ALA A 115 0.50 -28.52 -23.45
C ALA A 115 1.67 -29.00 -22.55
N PRO A 116 2.48 -28.08 -21.98
CA PRO A 116 3.61 -28.45 -21.13
C PRO A 116 3.18 -29.13 -19.84
N ASN A 117 3.77 -30.29 -19.54
CA ASN A 117 3.42 -31.12 -18.37
C ASN A 117 4.17 -30.62 -17.11
N PRO A 118 3.49 -30.30 -15.98
CA PRO A 118 4.12 -29.63 -14.82
C PRO A 118 5.10 -30.50 -14.01
N TYR A 119 5.22 -31.80 -14.31
CA TYR A 119 6.05 -32.74 -13.57
C TYR A 119 7.48 -32.89 -14.12
N GLN A 120 7.88 -32.06 -15.09
CA GLN A 120 9.17 -32.19 -15.78
C GLN A 120 10.30 -31.38 -15.11
N SER A 121 10.22 -31.08 -13.81
CA SER A 121 11.29 -30.41 -13.06
C SER A 121 12.17 -31.40 -12.27
N GLY A 122 12.58 -32.49 -12.93
CA GLY A 122 13.57 -33.44 -12.42
C GLY A 122 14.80 -33.48 -13.32
N PRO A 123 15.98 -33.92 -12.82
CA PRO A 123 17.16 -34.14 -13.65
C PRO A 123 16.82 -35.02 -14.87
N PRO A 124 17.44 -34.80 -16.05
CA PRO A 124 17.19 -35.61 -17.23
C PRO A 124 17.42 -37.10 -16.92
N ALA A 125 16.47 -37.95 -17.30
CA ALA A 125 16.64 -39.40 -17.16
C ALA A 125 17.84 -39.88 -18.01
N PRO A 126 18.60 -40.88 -17.54
CA PRO A 126 19.71 -41.45 -18.30
C PRO A 126 19.26 -41.97 -19.67
N PRO A 127 20.11 -41.92 -20.72
CA PRO A 127 19.79 -42.47 -22.03
C PRO A 127 19.41 -43.95 -21.94
N GLY A 128 18.19 -44.31 -22.36
CA GLY A 128 17.68 -45.68 -22.35
C GLY A 128 16.61 -46.00 -21.31
N TYR A 129 16.18 -45.02 -20.50
CA TYR A 129 15.07 -45.22 -19.57
C TYR A 129 13.71 -45.18 -20.30
N GLN A 130 12.99 -46.30 -20.32
CA GLN A 130 11.63 -46.40 -20.81
C GLN A 130 10.71 -46.65 -19.60
N PRO A 131 9.77 -45.75 -19.27
CA PRO A 131 8.89 -45.95 -18.12
C PRO A 131 7.94 -47.14 -18.36
N PRO A 132 7.61 -47.93 -17.32
CA PRO A 132 6.70 -49.07 -17.46
C PRO A 132 5.29 -48.60 -17.84
N ALA A 133 4.62 -49.38 -18.69
CA ALA A 133 3.26 -49.10 -19.14
C ALA A 133 2.28 -49.15 -17.95
N PRO A 134 1.25 -48.29 -17.92
CA PRO A 134 0.25 -48.29 -16.86
C PRO A 134 -0.55 -49.62 -16.86
N PRO A 135 -0.91 -50.16 -15.69
CA PRO A 135 -1.72 -51.38 -15.61
C PRO A 135 -3.11 -51.14 -16.21
N THR A 136 -3.50 -52.00 -17.14
CA THR A 136 -4.89 -52.13 -17.58
C THR A 136 -5.69 -52.72 -16.42
N SER A 137 -6.78 -52.05 -16.04
CA SER A 137 -7.67 -52.44 -14.94
C SER A 137 -8.29 -53.83 -15.14
#